data_AF-G7M607-F1
#
_entry.id   AF-G7M607-F1
#
_cell.length_a   1.000
_cell.length_b   1.000
_cell.length_c   1.000
_cell.angle_alpha   90.00
_cell.angle_beta   90.00
_cell.angle_gamma   90.00
#
_symmetry.space_group_name_H-M   'P 1'
#
loop_
_entity.id
_entity.type
_entity.pdbx_description
1 polymer ?
#
loop_
_entity_poly.entity_id
_entity_poly.type
_entity_poly.pdbx_seq_one_letter_code
_entity_poly.pdbx_strand_id
1 'polypeptide(L)'
;MACFIVTYNMKERGLSTLFKHKIFTVKAEERNEWDYSNLQQYLGDYELSVSNDVFKKYKGNEEIEVILKEMLADKCHFKVDNNKSSKYNGKKQYIRCTIPVYILGFFKKLFISTLVFDAEDMDIPENESITFRFDTNNKTVTIAELDIYIPNNNPYFIYARNAASSLSVEAIGLEDYCIENTKDVKDFYNFNQMSKWKDIKQLKNENSIEDKSGIYMLYDEKSNTFYVGKAIRLKDRMLQHMNNAAGNDPIPGFTHYRYSVISGEYYEFLYLIENAAIHDAAWIINMPKATKFTPSLSEECSKIGISLNDCNVVNTQEHQTRKQ
;
A
#
# COMPACT_ATOMS: atom_id res chain seq x y z
N MET A 1 -9.65 38.68 2.77
CA MET A 1 -10.11 37.41 2.15
C MET A 1 -9.24 36.36 2.79
N ALA A 2 -9.78 35.45 3.58
CA ALA A 2 -8.94 34.65 4.47
C ALA A 2 -8.25 33.51 3.70
N CYS A 3 -7.17 33.82 2.99
CA CYS A 3 -6.20 32.84 2.54
C CYS A 3 -5.12 32.71 3.60
N PHE A 4 -4.65 31.49 3.84
CA PHE A 4 -3.49 31.28 4.71
C PHE A 4 -2.54 30.25 4.11
N ILE A 5 -1.29 30.31 4.56
CA ILE A 5 -0.21 29.47 4.06
C ILE A 5 0.37 28.69 5.22
N VAL A 6 0.64 27.41 4.97
CA VAL A 6 1.34 26.53 5.91
C VAL A 6 2.47 25.85 5.16
N THR A 7 3.71 26.13 5.57
CA THR A 7 4.91 25.53 4.98
C THR A 7 5.51 24.52 5.95
N TYR A 8 5.74 23.31 5.44
CA TYR A 8 6.51 22.27 6.10
C TYR A 8 7.88 22.18 5.43
N ASN A 9 8.94 22.17 6.24
CA ASN A 9 10.32 22.00 5.82
C ASN A 9 11.07 21.18 6.87
N MET A 10 12.31 20.80 6.59
CA MET A 10 13.11 19.96 7.48
C MET A 10 13.45 20.60 8.84
N LYS A 11 13.48 21.94 8.95
CA LYS A 11 14.05 22.64 10.11
C LYS A 11 13.00 23.15 11.11
N GLU A 12 12.00 23.89 10.65
CA GLU A 12 11.11 24.64 11.54
C GLU A 12 9.93 23.83 12.04
N ARG A 13 9.28 23.10 11.13
CA ARG A 13 8.12 22.25 11.46
C ARG A 13 8.44 20.77 11.43
N GLY A 14 9.57 20.38 10.82
CA GLY A 14 9.97 19.01 10.60
C GLY A 14 9.04 18.33 9.60
N LEU A 15 9.51 18.11 8.37
CA LEU A 15 8.72 17.49 7.31
C LEU A 15 8.23 16.08 7.73
N SER A 16 9.06 15.33 8.47
CA SER A 16 8.70 14.02 9.02
C SER A 16 7.51 14.00 9.96
N THR A 17 7.23 15.10 10.67
CA THR A 17 6.07 15.17 11.56
C THR A 17 4.75 15.09 10.79
N LEU A 18 4.73 15.59 9.55
CA LEU A 18 3.60 15.47 8.63
C LEU A 18 3.27 14.00 8.35
N PHE A 19 4.31 13.19 8.15
CA PHE A 19 4.22 11.77 7.82
C PHE A 19 3.82 10.90 9.01
N LYS A 20 4.32 11.23 10.21
CA LYS A 20 4.05 10.45 11.43
C LYS A 20 2.63 10.62 11.95
N HIS A 21 2.09 11.84 11.94
CA HIS A 21 0.84 12.13 12.64
C HIS A 21 -0.39 12.25 11.75
N LYS A 22 -0.22 12.37 10.43
CA LYS A 22 -1.30 12.66 9.45
C LYS A 22 -2.06 13.97 9.73
N ILE A 23 -1.69 14.68 10.78
CA ILE A 23 -2.31 15.91 11.24
C ILE A 23 -1.23 16.97 11.40
N PHE A 24 -1.58 18.21 11.10
CA PHE A 24 -0.77 19.35 11.45
C PHE A 24 -1.60 20.46 12.07
N THR A 25 -0.94 21.30 12.87
CA THR A 25 -1.58 22.45 13.50
C THR A 25 -1.41 23.70 12.65
N VAL A 26 -2.47 24.47 12.49
CA VAL A 26 -2.41 25.82 11.89
C VAL A 26 -2.18 26.83 13.01
N LYS A 27 -0.99 27.44 13.03
CA LYS A 27 -0.60 28.40 14.07
C LYS A 27 -1.51 29.62 14.00
N ALA A 28 -1.79 30.25 15.15
CA ALA A 28 -2.70 31.40 15.20
C ALA A 28 -2.23 32.57 14.31
N GLU A 29 -0.92 32.74 14.19
CA GLU A 29 -0.27 33.77 13.35
C GLU A 29 -0.58 33.59 11.86
N GLU A 30 -0.74 32.34 11.40
CA GLU A 30 -1.03 32.02 9.98
C GLU A 30 -2.49 32.32 9.62
N ARG A 31 -3.37 32.38 10.63
CA ARG A 31 -4.82 32.62 10.50
C ARG A 31 -5.25 33.90 11.21
N ASN A 32 -4.39 34.92 11.11
CA ASN A 32 -4.60 36.24 11.70
C ASN A 32 -5.87 36.94 11.15
N GLU A 33 -6.27 36.64 9.91
CA GLU A 33 -7.46 37.20 9.25
C GLU A 33 -8.79 36.49 9.59
N TRP A 34 -8.77 35.43 10.38
CA TRP A 34 -10.00 34.70 10.69
C TRP A 34 -10.90 35.46 11.68
N ASP A 35 -12.19 35.55 11.35
CA ASP A 35 -13.24 35.97 12.29
C ASP A 35 -13.64 34.79 13.19
N TYR A 36 -13.08 34.79 14.40
CA TYR A 36 -13.33 33.75 15.41
C TYR A 36 -14.78 33.73 15.93
N SER A 37 -15.54 34.82 15.73
CA SER A 37 -16.97 34.85 16.05
C SER A 37 -17.76 33.95 15.10
N ASN A 38 -17.27 33.79 13.88
CA ASN A 38 -17.86 32.98 12.82
C ASN A 38 -16.94 31.83 12.40
N LEU A 39 -16.22 31.23 13.35
CA LEU A 39 -15.18 30.22 13.07
C LEU A 39 -15.66 29.07 12.17
N GLN A 40 -16.91 28.64 12.31
CA GLN A 40 -17.46 27.51 11.56
C GLN A 40 -17.35 27.68 10.04
N GLN A 41 -17.34 28.92 9.53
CA GLN A 41 -17.15 29.19 8.11
C GLN A 41 -15.78 28.75 7.59
N TYR A 42 -14.76 28.65 8.46
CA TYR A 42 -13.39 28.25 8.11
C TYR A 42 -13.11 26.77 8.37
N LEU A 43 -14.03 26.04 8.99
CA LEU A 43 -13.87 24.60 9.25
C LEU A 43 -14.52 23.79 8.13
N GLY A 44 -14.19 22.50 8.05
CA GLY A 44 -14.77 21.56 7.08
C GLY A 44 -13.72 20.96 6.15
N ASP A 45 -14.21 20.45 5.03
CA ASP A 45 -13.41 19.71 4.05
C ASP A 45 -12.89 20.66 2.96
N TYR A 46 -11.60 20.56 2.66
CA TYR A 46 -10.88 21.38 1.69
C TYR A 46 -10.39 20.50 0.54
N GLU A 47 -10.89 20.70 -0.67
CA GLU A 47 -10.51 19.92 -1.85
C GLU A 47 -9.02 20.16 -2.19
N LEU A 48 -8.25 19.09 -2.34
CA LEU A 48 -6.83 19.15 -2.67
C LEU A 48 -6.63 19.50 -4.15
N SER A 49 -5.66 20.36 -4.40
CA SER A 49 -5.19 20.71 -5.74
C SER A 49 -3.67 20.92 -5.73
N VAL A 50 -3.05 20.90 -6.91
CA VAL A 50 -1.62 21.23 -7.10
C VAL A 50 -1.53 22.43 -8.03
N SER A 51 -0.64 23.38 -7.72
CA SER A 51 -0.47 24.57 -8.55
C SER A 51 0.16 24.23 -9.91
N ASN A 52 -0.20 25.00 -10.93
CA ASN A 52 0.44 24.86 -12.26
C ASN A 52 1.95 25.12 -12.22
N ASP A 53 2.42 25.93 -11.27
CA ASP A 53 3.84 26.24 -11.15
C ASP A 53 4.63 25.06 -10.58
N VAL A 54 4.03 24.27 -9.68
CA VAL A 54 4.59 22.98 -9.23
C VAL A 54 4.69 22.02 -10.42
N PHE A 55 3.63 21.89 -11.23
CA PHE A 55 3.67 21.04 -12.44
C PHE A 55 4.73 21.52 -13.45
N LYS A 56 4.88 22.82 -13.66
CA LYS A 56 5.92 23.36 -14.54
C LYS A 56 7.32 23.09 -14.01
N LYS A 57 7.53 23.23 -12.69
CA LYS A 57 8.83 23.01 -12.05
C LYS A 57 9.35 21.59 -12.27
N TYR A 58 8.46 20.60 -12.17
CA TYR A 58 8.80 19.19 -12.35
C TYR A 58 8.55 18.67 -13.77
N LYS A 59 8.34 19.57 -14.74
CA LYS A 59 8.14 19.19 -16.13
C LYS A 59 9.36 18.44 -16.67
N GLY A 60 9.17 17.20 -17.11
CA GLY A 60 10.24 16.31 -17.60
C GLY A 60 10.84 15.40 -16.53
N ASN A 61 10.42 15.53 -15.26
CA ASN A 61 10.65 14.51 -14.24
C ASN A 61 9.43 13.58 -14.21
N GLU A 62 9.46 12.53 -15.04
CA GLU A 62 8.34 11.60 -15.23
C GLU A 62 7.84 11.01 -13.91
N GLU A 63 8.76 10.70 -12.99
CA GLU A 63 8.46 10.08 -11.71
C GLU A 63 7.61 10.99 -10.80
N ILE A 64 8.03 12.24 -10.61
CA ILE A 64 7.29 13.20 -9.79
C ILE A 64 5.99 13.59 -10.50
N GLU A 65 6.00 13.76 -11.82
CA GLU A 65 4.79 14.07 -12.58
C GLU A 65 3.71 12.99 -12.43
N VAL A 66 4.07 11.71 -12.52
CA VAL A 66 3.13 10.59 -12.35
C VAL A 66 2.53 10.64 -10.95
N ILE A 67 3.35 10.77 -9.90
CA ILE A 67 2.87 10.84 -8.52
C ILE A 67 1.90 12.02 -8.33
N LEU A 68 2.22 13.20 -8.85
CA LEU A 68 1.35 14.39 -8.74
C LEU A 68 0.02 14.21 -9.48
N LYS A 69 0.04 13.55 -10.65
CA LYS A 69 -1.18 13.27 -11.43
C LYS A 69 -2.05 12.22 -10.74
N GLU A 70 -1.46 11.12 -10.26
CA GLU A 70 -2.17 10.07 -9.53
C GLU A 70 -2.79 10.60 -8.23
N MET A 71 -2.06 11.45 -7.51
CA MET A 71 -2.55 12.10 -6.29
C MET A 71 -3.83 12.92 -6.51
N LEU A 72 -4.07 13.40 -7.74
CA LEU A 72 -5.24 14.17 -8.14
C LEU A 72 -6.26 13.36 -8.95
N ALA A 73 -6.03 12.06 -9.17
CA ALA A 73 -6.95 11.22 -9.93
C ALA A 73 -8.32 11.11 -9.24
N ASP A 74 -8.30 11.04 -7.90
CA ASP A 74 -9.48 11.03 -7.05
C ASP A 74 -9.62 12.33 -6.26
N LYS A 75 -10.86 12.80 -6.12
CA LYS A 75 -11.17 13.98 -5.31
C LYS A 75 -10.89 13.71 -3.83
N CYS A 76 -9.78 14.25 -3.34
CA CYS A 76 -9.37 14.12 -1.95
C CYS A 76 -9.55 15.44 -1.19
N HIS A 77 -9.88 15.34 0.11
CA HIS A 77 -10.19 16.50 0.93
C HIS A 77 -9.39 16.50 2.23
N PHE A 78 -8.76 17.62 2.55
CA PHE A 78 -8.15 17.85 3.85
C PHE A 78 -9.23 18.32 4.81
N LYS A 79 -9.27 17.73 6.01
CA LYS A 79 -10.26 18.12 7.02
C LYS A 79 -9.67 19.12 7.98
N VAL A 80 -10.19 20.34 7.98
CA VAL A 80 -9.83 21.40 8.92
C VAL A 80 -10.87 21.45 10.03
N ASP A 81 -10.45 21.19 11.27
CA ASP A 81 -11.32 21.22 12.43
C ASP A 81 -10.65 21.92 13.63
N ASN A 82 -11.43 22.12 14.70
CA ASN A 82 -10.96 22.75 15.92
C ASN A 82 -11.12 21.81 17.14
N ASN A 83 -10.24 21.96 18.13
CA ASN A 83 -10.39 21.31 19.41
C ASN A 83 -11.43 22.06 20.27
N LYS A 84 -12.41 21.33 20.82
CA LYS A 84 -13.51 21.88 21.63
C LYS A 84 -13.19 21.98 23.13
N SER A 85 -11.96 21.70 23.56
CA SER A 85 -11.56 21.81 24.97
C SER A 85 -11.61 23.26 25.47
N SER A 86 -12.09 23.46 26.71
CA SER A 86 -12.21 24.76 27.37
C SER A 86 -10.89 25.53 27.50
N LYS A 87 -9.75 24.83 27.41
CA LYS A 87 -8.41 25.43 27.42
C LYS A 87 -8.06 26.19 26.13
N TYR A 88 -8.78 25.94 25.04
CA TYR A 88 -8.51 26.52 23.72
C TYR A 88 -9.73 27.33 23.28
N ASN A 89 -9.76 28.63 23.59
CA ASN A 89 -10.87 29.53 23.27
C ASN A 89 -10.41 30.78 22.50
N GLY A 90 -11.36 31.48 21.86
CA GLY A 90 -11.10 32.68 21.06
C GLY A 90 -9.99 32.49 20.02
N LYS A 91 -9.04 33.43 19.94
CA LYS A 91 -7.89 33.35 19.02
C LYS A 91 -6.90 32.23 19.36
N LYS A 92 -6.92 31.71 20.60
CA LYS A 92 -6.04 30.64 21.08
C LYS A 92 -6.57 29.23 20.75
N GLN A 93 -7.64 29.12 19.96
CA GLN A 93 -8.16 27.83 19.55
C GLN A 93 -7.10 26.97 18.86
N TYR A 94 -7.10 25.68 19.13
CA TYR A 94 -6.23 24.72 18.45
C TYR A 94 -6.93 24.25 17.17
N ILE A 95 -6.40 24.68 16.02
CA ILE A 95 -6.91 24.32 14.69
C ILE A 95 -5.98 23.26 14.12
N ARG A 96 -6.53 22.11 13.76
CA ARG A 96 -5.78 21.03 13.12
C ARG A 96 -6.32 20.77 11.72
N CYS A 97 -5.42 20.39 10.85
CA CYS A 97 -5.69 19.92 9.51
C CYS A 97 -5.33 18.44 9.45
N THR A 98 -6.26 17.61 8.99
CA THR A 98 -6.08 16.16 8.82
C THR A 98 -5.92 15.83 7.35
N ILE A 99 -4.84 15.13 7.02
CA ILE A 99 -4.52 14.67 5.68
C ILE A 99 -5.12 13.27 5.50
N PRO A 100 -5.84 13.00 4.40
CA PRO A 100 -6.28 11.66 4.08
C PRO A 100 -5.12 10.68 3.98
N VAL A 101 -5.32 9.46 4.49
CA VAL A 101 -4.32 8.40 4.48
C VAL A 101 -3.74 8.15 3.08
N TYR A 102 -4.61 8.12 2.07
CA TYR A 102 -4.22 7.93 0.68
C TYR A 102 -3.25 9.02 0.18
N ILE A 103 -3.53 10.30 0.49
CA ILE A 103 -2.66 11.43 0.14
C ILE A 103 -1.31 11.35 0.88
N LEU A 104 -1.34 10.92 2.13
CA LEU A 104 -0.12 10.73 2.90
C LEU A 104 0.83 9.72 2.24
N GLY A 105 0.29 8.67 1.61
CA GLY A 105 1.06 7.70 0.83
C GLY A 105 1.85 8.38 -0.29
N PHE A 106 1.21 9.28 -1.05
CA PHE A 106 1.91 10.05 -2.09
C PHE A 106 2.97 10.99 -1.54
N PHE A 107 2.70 11.67 -0.42
CA PHE A 107 3.71 12.52 0.21
C PHE A 107 4.94 11.72 0.62
N LYS A 108 4.77 10.51 1.15
CA LYS A 108 5.92 9.65 1.47
C LYS A 108 6.69 9.19 0.22
N LYS A 109 5.99 8.93 -0.89
CA LYS A 109 6.64 8.63 -2.18
C LYS A 109 7.45 9.84 -2.69
N LEU A 110 6.92 11.05 -2.57
CA LEU A 110 7.62 12.28 -2.97
C LEU A 110 8.84 12.58 -2.09
N PHE A 111 8.71 12.39 -0.78
CA PHE A 111 9.73 12.76 0.22
C PHE A 111 10.50 11.56 0.76
N ILE A 112 10.82 10.60 -0.11
CA ILE A 112 11.55 9.39 0.29
C ILE A 112 12.95 9.71 0.81
N SER A 113 13.57 10.78 0.31
CA SER A 113 14.86 11.28 0.82
C SER A 113 14.75 11.67 2.29
N THR A 114 13.83 12.58 2.64
CA THR A 114 13.56 12.92 4.05
C THR A 114 13.40 11.69 4.92
N LEU A 115 12.60 10.73 4.47
CA LEU A 115 12.28 9.53 5.24
C LEU A 115 13.50 8.64 5.50
N VAL A 116 14.36 8.45 4.50
CA VAL A 116 15.58 7.63 4.63
C VAL A 116 16.61 8.34 5.50
N PHE A 117 16.85 9.63 5.27
CA PHE A 117 17.84 10.40 6.03
C PHE A 117 17.44 10.54 7.50
N ASP A 118 16.16 10.83 7.80
CA ASP A 118 15.67 10.91 9.17
C ASP A 118 15.81 9.58 9.92
N ALA A 119 15.65 8.44 9.24
CA ALA A 119 15.73 7.12 9.86
C ALA A 119 17.15 6.69 10.21
N GLU A 120 18.11 7.13 9.41
CA GLU A 120 19.54 6.93 9.65
C GLU A 120 20.14 7.99 10.59
N ASP A 121 19.31 8.90 11.15
CA ASP A 121 19.74 10.05 11.95
C ASP A 121 20.80 10.91 11.22
N MET A 122 20.58 11.13 9.92
CA MET A 122 21.46 11.85 9.02
C MET A 122 20.83 13.15 8.52
N ASP A 123 21.64 14.18 8.36
CA ASP A 123 21.21 15.41 7.68
C ASP A 123 21.08 15.20 6.17
N ILE A 124 19.92 15.59 5.63
CA ILE A 124 19.70 15.62 4.19
C ILE A 124 20.57 16.72 3.54
N PRO A 125 21.29 16.43 2.44
CA PRO A 125 22.21 17.38 1.81
C PRO A 125 21.55 18.65 1.29
N GLU A 126 20.33 18.54 0.77
CA GLU A 126 19.52 19.68 0.31
C GLU A 126 18.16 19.65 0.99
N ASN A 127 17.62 20.83 1.27
CA ASN A 127 16.37 20.95 2.00
C ASN A 127 15.17 20.51 1.15
N GLU A 128 14.22 19.82 1.78
CA GLU A 128 12.92 19.50 1.20
C GLU A 128 11.81 20.36 1.83
N SER A 129 10.79 20.69 1.05
CA SER A 129 9.70 21.54 1.50
C SER A 129 8.38 21.29 0.78
N ILE A 130 7.28 21.54 1.47
CA ILE A 130 5.93 21.62 0.89
C ILE A 130 5.18 22.81 1.47
N THR A 131 4.60 23.62 0.61
CA THR A 131 3.81 24.78 0.99
C THR A 131 2.35 24.57 0.58
N PHE A 132 1.46 24.54 1.57
CA PHE A 132 0.02 24.50 1.37
C PHE A 132 -0.58 25.89 1.43
N ARG A 133 -1.38 26.26 0.43
CA ARG A 133 -2.18 27.48 0.40
C ARG A 133 -3.65 27.11 0.54
N PHE A 134 -4.28 27.59 1.59
CA PHE A 134 -5.69 27.35 1.85
C PHE A 134 -6.53 28.54 1.40
N ASP A 135 -7.53 28.28 0.57
CA ASP A 135 -8.59 29.21 0.24
C ASP A 135 -9.85 28.84 1.03
N THR A 136 -10.16 29.66 2.03
CA THR A 136 -11.30 29.40 2.92
C THR A 136 -12.66 29.64 2.26
N ASN A 137 -12.73 30.46 1.21
CA ASN A 137 -13.96 30.76 0.50
C ASN A 137 -14.33 29.61 -0.45
N ASN A 138 -13.34 29.16 -1.23
CA ASN A 138 -13.52 28.09 -2.20
C ASN A 138 -13.40 26.69 -1.59
N LYS A 139 -12.99 26.61 -0.32
CA LYS A 139 -12.73 25.34 0.37
C LYS A 139 -11.75 24.48 -0.42
N THR A 140 -10.61 25.07 -0.78
CA THR A 140 -9.53 24.37 -1.48
C THR A 140 -8.22 24.50 -0.72
N VAL A 141 -7.40 23.45 -0.79
CA VAL A 141 -6.02 23.46 -0.36
C VAL A 141 -5.15 23.17 -1.58
N THR A 142 -4.27 24.10 -1.92
CA THR A 142 -3.37 23.98 -3.06
C THR A 142 -1.95 23.75 -2.58
N ILE A 143 -1.29 22.71 -3.09
CA ILE A 143 0.16 22.59 -3.00
C ILE A 143 0.75 23.68 -3.89
N ALA A 144 1.14 24.79 -3.26
CA ALA A 144 1.56 26.01 -3.94
C ALA A 144 3.03 25.93 -4.34
N GLU A 145 3.88 25.37 -3.48
CA GLU A 145 5.31 25.16 -3.70
C GLU A 145 5.70 23.77 -3.19
N LEU A 146 6.67 23.16 -3.86
CA LEU A 146 7.16 21.81 -3.59
C LEU A 146 8.65 21.77 -3.94
N ASP A 147 9.50 21.44 -2.97
CA ASP A 147 10.94 21.24 -3.12
C ASP A 147 11.27 19.81 -2.70
N ILE A 148 11.88 19.04 -3.61
CA ILE A 148 12.22 17.63 -3.42
C ILE A 148 13.70 17.47 -3.75
N TYR A 149 14.42 16.83 -2.85
CA TYR A 149 15.82 16.48 -3.01
C TYR A 149 15.92 15.13 -3.72
N ILE A 150 16.62 15.11 -4.85
CA ILE A 150 16.80 13.92 -5.67
C ILE A 150 18.30 13.60 -5.71
N PRO A 151 18.77 12.58 -4.98
CA PRO A 151 20.16 12.16 -5.01
C PRO A 151 20.57 11.67 -6.40
N ASN A 152 21.69 12.18 -6.92
CA ASN A 152 22.25 11.73 -8.20
C ASN A 152 22.78 10.29 -8.10
N ASN A 153 22.19 9.36 -8.86
CA ASN A 153 22.66 7.97 -9.00
C ASN A 153 22.98 7.25 -7.67
N ASN A 154 22.28 7.56 -6.59
CA ASN A 154 22.46 6.85 -5.33
C ASN A 154 21.67 5.52 -5.38
N PRO A 155 22.34 4.36 -5.38
CA PRO A 155 21.65 3.06 -5.50
C PRO A 155 20.72 2.77 -4.32
N TYR A 156 21.04 3.26 -3.11
CA TYR A 156 20.17 3.13 -1.94
C TYR A 156 18.91 3.96 -2.07
N PHE A 157 19.01 5.18 -2.60
CA PHE A 157 17.85 6.01 -2.89
C PHE A 157 16.94 5.35 -3.93
N ILE A 158 17.53 4.86 -5.03
CA ILE A 158 16.78 4.15 -6.07
C ILE A 158 16.08 2.92 -5.50
N TYR A 159 16.76 2.15 -4.66
CA TYR A 159 16.18 0.99 -3.97
C TYR A 159 15.03 1.41 -3.04
N ALA A 160 15.25 2.36 -2.13
CA ALA A 160 14.26 2.82 -1.18
C ALA A 160 13.01 3.37 -1.87
N ARG A 161 13.21 4.13 -2.95
CA ARG A 161 12.15 4.66 -3.80
C ARG A 161 11.38 3.55 -4.51
N ASN A 162 12.06 2.60 -5.15
CA ASN A 162 11.40 1.50 -5.85
C ASN A 162 10.61 0.62 -4.87
N ALA A 163 11.15 0.39 -3.67
CA ALA A 163 10.49 -0.36 -2.62
C ALA A 163 9.26 0.41 -2.07
N ALA A 164 9.36 1.71 -1.80
CA ALA A 164 8.21 2.53 -1.37
C ALA A 164 7.10 2.59 -2.43
N SER A 165 7.45 2.60 -3.72
CA SER A 165 6.49 2.55 -4.82
C SER A 165 5.81 1.19 -4.99
N SER A 166 6.42 0.10 -4.52
CA SER A 166 5.97 -1.27 -4.81
C SER A 166 5.44 -2.04 -3.59
N LEU A 167 5.96 -1.77 -2.39
CA LEU A 167 5.83 -2.61 -1.19
C LEU A 167 5.43 -1.82 0.06
N SER A 168 5.09 -0.54 -0.10
CA SER A 168 4.87 0.45 0.96
C SER A 168 6.16 0.85 1.70
N VAL A 169 6.12 2.02 2.34
CA VAL A 169 7.29 2.66 3.01
C VAL A 169 7.78 1.84 4.20
N GLU A 170 6.94 0.97 4.76
CA GLU A 170 7.31 0.06 5.84
C GLU A 170 8.32 -1.01 5.37
N ALA A 171 8.28 -1.41 4.10
CA ALA A 171 9.18 -2.44 3.55
C ALA A 171 10.66 -2.00 3.48
N ILE A 172 10.94 -0.73 3.74
CA ILE A 172 12.30 -0.18 3.82
C ILE A 172 12.75 0.09 5.28
N GLY A 173 12.11 -0.54 6.27
CA GLY A 173 12.52 -0.45 7.68
C GLY A 173 12.09 0.83 8.38
N LEU A 174 11.13 1.56 7.83
CA LEU A 174 10.65 2.85 8.34
C LEU A 174 9.36 2.71 9.16
N GLU A 175 9.38 1.81 10.15
CA GLU A 175 8.20 1.46 10.97
C GLU A 175 7.58 2.65 11.71
N ASP A 176 8.40 3.62 12.15
CA ASP A 176 7.95 4.86 12.81
C ASP A 176 7.05 5.73 11.92
N TYR A 177 7.06 5.47 10.62
CA TYR A 177 6.26 6.15 9.63
C TYR A 177 5.10 5.28 9.17
N CYS A 178 4.80 4.15 9.82
CA CYS A 178 3.70 3.28 9.44
C CYS A 178 2.36 4.01 9.52
N ILE A 179 1.52 3.86 8.48
CA ILE A 179 0.16 4.43 8.47
C ILE A 179 -0.77 3.67 9.42
N GLU A 180 -0.49 2.38 9.63
CA GLU A 180 -1.31 1.47 10.42
C GLU A 180 -0.57 1.10 11.71
N ASN A 181 -0.98 1.68 12.83
CA ASN A 181 -0.47 1.33 14.16
C ASN A 181 -0.91 -0.07 14.63
N THR A 182 -1.70 -0.78 13.83
CA THR A 182 -2.10 -2.15 14.13
C THR A 182 -0.98 -3.09 13.71
N LYS A 183 -0.26 -3.62 14.71
CA LYS A 183 0.58 -4.82 14.58
C LYS A 183 -0.23 -6.09 14.24
N ASP A 184 -1.51 -5.94 13.95
CA ASP A 184 -2.37 -7.05 13.58
C ASP A 184 -1.93 -7.55 12.21
N VAL A 185 -1.80 -8.87 12.11
CA VAL A 185 -1.49 -9.54 10.85
C VAL A 185 -2.54 -9.10 9.82
N LYS A 186 -2.08 -8.42 8.76
CA LYS A 186 -2.95 -8.04 7.66
C LYS A 186 -3.47 -9.30 7.00
N ASP A 187 -4.79 -9.42 6.99
CA ASP A 187 -5.46 -10.46 6.23
C ASP A 187 -5.87 -9.92 4.87
N PHE A 188 -5.24 -10.47 3.83
CA PHE A 188 -5.49 -10.08 2.45
C PHE A 188 -6.69 -10.82 1.84
N TYR A 189 -7.19 -11.87 2.50
CA TYR A 189 -8.16 -12.79 1.93
C TYR A 189 -9.58 -12.48 2.41
N ASN A 190 -10.54 -12.60 1.48
CA ASN A 190 -11.94 -12.67 1.86
C ASN A 190 -12.30 -14.13 2.22
N PHE A 191 -12.31 -14.44 3.52
CA PHE A 191 -12.62 -15.79 4.02
C PHE A 191 -13.94 -16.36 3.48
N ASN A 192 -14.96 -15.51 3.32
CA ASN A 192 -16.28 -15.95 2.82
C ASN A 192 -16.24 -16.36 1.34
N GLN A 193 -15.12 -16.08 0.65
CA GLN A 193 -14.92 -16.33 -0.78
C GLN A 193 -13.68 -17.19 -1.04
N MET A 194 -13.13 -17.85 -0.01
CA MET A 194 -12.14 -18.90 -0.19
C MET A 194 -12.84 -20.19 -0.63
N SER A 195 -12.42 -20.74 -1.77
CA SER A 195 -12.98 -22.00 -2.26
C SER A 195 -12.29 -23.22 -1.66
N LYS A 196 -13.02 -24.33 -1.66
CA LYS A 196 -12.44 -25.68 -1.58
C LYS A 196 -11.84 -26.05 -2.94
N TRP A 197 -11.11 -27.16 -2.98
CA TRP A 197 -10.75 -27.80 -4.24
C TRP A 197 -12.01 -28.19 -5.03
N LYS A 198 -12.01 -27.88 -6.33
CA LYS A 198 -13.11 -28.10 -7.26
C LYS A 198 -12.60 -28.80 -8.52
N ASP A 199 -13.45 -29.64 -9.11
CA ASP A 199 -13.21 -30.25 -10.42
C ASP A 199 -13.31 -29.18 -11.52
N ILE A 200 -12.37 -29.20 -12.47
CA ILE A 200 -12.28 -28.27 -13.61
C ILE A 200 -13.59 -28.08 -14.38
N LYS A 201 -14.46 -29.10 -14.44
CA LYS A 201 -15.78 -29.02 -15.10
C LYS A 201 -16.67 -27.93 -14.51
N GLN A 202 -16.46 -27.57 -13.25
CA GLN A 202 -17.23 -26.55 -12.55
C GLN A 202 -16.84 -25.12 -12.94
N LEU A 203 -15.60 -24.92 -13.43
CA LEU A 203 -15.03 -23.58 -13.65
C LEU A 203 -15.83 -22.72 -14.62
N LYS A 204 -16.36 -23.31 -15.70
CA LYS A 204 -17.14 -22.57 -16.71
C LYS A 204 -18.42 -21.96 -16.13
N ASN A 205 -19.04 -22.67 -15.19
CA ASN A 205 -20.32 -22.29 -14.58
C ASN A 205 -20.16 -21.48 -13.29
N GLU A 206 -18.92 -21.16 -12.91
CA GLU A 206 -18.60 -20.44 -11.68
C GLU A 206 -18.69 -18.92 -11.92
N ASN A 207 -19.82 -18.32 -11.58
CA ASN A 207 -20.06 -16.88 -11.80
C ASN A 207 -19.64 -16.00 -10.62
N SER A 208 -19.39 -16.59 -9.45
CA SER A 208 -19.01 -15.86 -8.22
C SER A 208 -17.66 -15.14 -8.31
N ILE A 209 -16.83 -15.49 -9.29
CA ILE A 209 -15.45 -15.01 -9.46
C ILE A 209 -15.15 -14.35 -10.81
N GLU A 210 -16.19 -14.03 -11.58
CA GLU A 210 -16.04 -13.52 -12.96
C GLU A 210 -15.24 -12.20 -13.01
N ASP A 211 -15.51 -11.30 -12.06
CA ASP A 211 -14.80 -10.01 -11.92
C ASP A 211 -14.09 -9.88 -10.56
N LYS A 212 -13.56 -11.00 -10.05
CA LYS A 212 -12.82 -11.03 -8.79
C LYS A 212 -11.35 -11.24 -9.05
N SER A 213 -10.52 -10.49 -8.31
CA SER A 213 -9.09 -10.74 -8.26
C SER A 213 -8.75 -11.73 -7.15
N GLY A 214 -7.59 -12.35 -7.26
CA GLY A 214 -7.12 -13.22 -6.20
C GLY A 214 -5.93 -14.08 -6.60
N ILE A 215 -5.63 -15.01 -5.71
CA ILE A 215 -4.67 -16.10 -5.94
C ILE A 215 -5.45 -17.36 -6.25
N TYR A 216 -4.97 -18.14 -7.22
CA TYR A 216 -5.50 -19.44 -7.57
C TYR A 216 -4.41 -20.51 -7.56
N MET A 217 -4.85 -21.73 -7.34
CA MET A 217 -4.05 -22.94 -7.32
C MET A 217 -4.65 -23.94 -8.29
N LEU A 218 -3.84 -24.52 -9.15
CA LEU A 218 -4.22 -25.52 -10.14
C LEU A 218 -3.49 -26.83 -9.84
N TYR A 219 -4.19 -27.95 -9.97
CA TYR A 219 -3.64 -29.29 -9.75
C TYR A 219 -3.98 -30.22 -10.91
N ASP A 220 -2.99 -30.94 -11.42
CA ASP A 220 -3.13 -31.99 -12.41
C ASP A 220 -2.87 -33.35 -11.75
N GLU A 221 -3.93 -34.18 -11.62
CA GLU A 221 -3.84 -35.52 -11.05
C GLU A 221 -3.02 -36.50 -11.90
N LYS A 222 -2.93 -36.27 -13.22
CA LYS A 222 -2.24 -37.19 -14.14
C LYS A 222 -0.73 -37.06 -14.05
N SER A 223 -0.26 -35.81 -14.04
CA SER A 223 1.16 -35.50 -13.87
C SER A 223 1.55 -35.34 -12.40
N ASN A 224 0.57 -35.32 -11.49
CA ASN A 224 0.72 -35.02 -10.08
C ASN A 224 1.48 -33.70 -9.85
N THR A 225 1.10 -32.66 -10.61
CA THR A 225 1.75 -31.34 -10.56
C THR A 225 0.82 -30.27 -10.04
N PHE A 226 1.42 -29.23 -9.46
CA PHE A 226 0.73 -28.13 -8.82
C PHE A 226 1.28 -26.79 -9.32
N TYR A 227 0.40 -25.81 -9.46
CA TYR A 227 0.72 -24.46 -9.91
C TYR A 227 -0.02 -23.42 -9.08
N VAL A 228 0.67 -22.33 -8.74
CA VAL A 228 0.09 -21.15 -8.08
C VAL A 228 0.18 -19.98 -9.05
N GLY A 229 -0.90 -19.20 -9.14
CA GLY A 229 -0.91 -17.99 -9.93
C GLY A 229 -1.80 -16.90 -9.35
N LYS A 230 -1.65 -15.67 -9.86
CA LYS A 230 -2.53 -14.54 -9.55
C LYS A 230 -3.31 -14.03 -10.76
N ALA A 231 -4.44 -13.38 -10.51
CA ALA A 231 -5.18 -12.67 -11.55
C ALA A 231 -6.02 -11.52 -11.00
N ILE A 232 -6.20 -10.47 -11.81
CA ILE A 232 -7.22 -9.43 -11.57
C ILE A 232 -8.63 -9.97 -11.88
N ARG A 233 -8.72 -10.89 -12.86
CA ARG A 233 -9.94 -11.63 -13.23
C ARG A 233 -9.66 -13.13 -13.15
N LEU A 234 -10.00 -13.73 -12.02
CA LEU A 234 -9.70 -15.13 -11.70
C LEU A 234 -10.27 -16.10 -12.73
N LYS A 235 -11.56 -15.98 -13.06
CA LYS A 235 -12.24 -16.88 -14.01
C LYS A 235 -11.56 -16.88 -15.36
N ASP A 236 -11.36 -15.69 -15.94
CA ASP A 236 -10.73 -15.53 -17.25
C ASP A 236 -9.35 -16.15 -17.30
N ARG A 237 -8.54 -15.90 -16.26
CA ARG A 237 -7.16 -16.41 -16.23
C ARG A 237 -7.11 -17.93 -16.13
N MET A 238 -7.95 -18.54 -15.28
CA MET A 238 -8.01 -20.00 -15.20
C MET A 238 -8.55 -20.63 -16.48
N LEU A 239 -9.52 -19.99 -17.16
CA LEU A 239 -10.00 -20.43 -18.47
C LEU A 239 -8.92 -20.29 -19.56
N GLN A 240 -8.03 -19.30 -19.48
CA GLN A 240 -6.87 -19.19 -20.39
C GLN A 240 -5.95 -20.41 -20.25
N HIS A 241 -5.66 -20.87 -19.03
CA HIS A 241 -4.87 -22.10 -18.83
C HIS A 241 -5.53 -23.32 -19.48
N MET A 242 -6.86 -23.45 -19.41
CA MET A 242 -7.59 -24.54 -20.09
C MET A 242 -7.49 -24.46 -21.62
N ASN A 243 -7.63 -23.25 -22.17
CA ASN A 243 -7.74 -23.03 -23.60
C ASN A 243 -6.37 -22.98 -24.30
N ASN A 244 -5.28 -22.79 -23.55
CA ASN A 244 -3.92 -22.71 -24.08
C ASN A 244 -3.15 -24.04 -23.96
N ALA A 245 -3.85 -25.17 -23.91
CA ALA A 245 -3.26 -26.50 -23.75
C ALA A 245 -2.27 -26.90 -24.87
N ALA A 246 -2.30 -26.22 -26.03
CA ALA A 246 -1.38 -26.41 -27.15
C ALA A 246 -0.15 -25.47 -27.15
N GLY A 247 -0.04 -24.56 -26.17
CA GLY A 247 1.07 -23.61 -26.01
C GLY A 247 1.97 -23.93 -24.81
N ASN A 248 2.98 -23.09 -24.56
CA ASN A 248 3.91 -23.14 -23.42
C ASN A 248 3.23 -22.81 -22.06
N ASP A 249 2.02 -23.34 -21.81
CA ASP A 249 1.36 -23.19 -20.52
C ASP A 249 2.10 -23.98 -19.43
N PRO A 250 2.27 -23.45 -18.21
CA PRO A 250 2.93 -24.17 -17.13
C PRO A 250 2.12 -25.37 -16.61
N ILE A 251 0.79 -25.40 -16.80
CA ILE A 251 -0.08 -26.48 -16.31
C ILE A 251 -1.28 -26.73 -17.26
N PRO A 252 -1.03 -27.11 -18.53
CA PRO A 252 -2.05 -27.18 -19.58
C PRO A 252 -3.16 -28.21 -19.32
N GLY A 253 -2.87 -29.21 -18.47
CA GLY A 253 -3.73 -30.37 -18.21
C GLY A 253 -4.40 -30.39 -16.84
N PHE A 254 -4.45 -29.27 -16.12
CA PHE A 254 -4.99 -29.27 -14.76
C PHE A 254 -6.41 -29.86 -14.71
N THR A 255 -6.70 -30.55 -13.61
CA THR A 255 -7.94 -31.29 -13.36
C THR A 255 -8.75 -30.68 -12.22
N HIS A 256 -8.07 -29.99 -11.31
CA HIS A 256 -8.66 -29.38 -10.14
C HIS A 256 -8.15 -27.96 -9.96
N TYR A 257 -8.98 -27.11 -9.36
CA TYR A 257 -8.63 -25.74 -9.04
C TYR A 257 -9.14 -25.34 -7.66
N ARG A 258 -8.49 -24.33 -7.09
CA ARG A 258 -8.89 -23.63 -5.87
C ARG A 258 -8.50 -22.16 -6.03
N TYR A 259 -9.19 -21.28 -5.34
CA TYR A 259 -8.90 -19.85 -5.32
C TYR A 259 -9.24 -19.21 -3.98
N SER A 260 -8.59 -18.09 -3.71
CA SER A 260 -8.93 -17.15 -2.65
C SER A 260 -9.10 -15.76 -3.26
N VAL A 261 -10.27 -15.17 -3.07
CA VAL A 261 -10.53 -13.78 -3.52
C VAL A 261 -9.82 -12.82 -2.58
N ILE A 262 -9.17 -11.81 -3.16
CA ILE A 262 -8.50 -10.73 -2.42
C ILE A 262 -9.42 -9.51 -2.40
N SER A 263 -9.48 -8.83 -1.26
CA SER A 263 -10.26 -7.60 -1.11
C SER A 263 -9.76 -6.51 -2.08
N GLY A 264 -10.70 -5.71 -2.60
CA GLY A 264 -10.42 -4.70 -3.64
C GLY A 264 -9.29 -3.72 -3.29
N GLU A 265 -9.19 -3.39 -2.02
CA GLU A 265 -8.19 -2.48 -1.45
C GLU A 265 -6.75 -3.01 -1.48
N TYR A 266 -6.53 -4.29 -1.79
CA TYR A 266 -5.20 -4.92 -1.78
C TYR A 266 -4.72 -5.38 -3.16
N TYR A 267 -5.31 -4.88 -4.25
CA TYR A 267 -4.96 -5.30 -5.62
C TYR A 267 -3.50 -5.06 -5.97
N GLU A 268 -2.89 -3.98 -5.49
CA GLU A 268 -1.48 -3.69 -5.73
C GLU A 268 -0.54 -4.75 -5.12
N PHE A 269 -1.00 -5.46 -4.09
CA PHE A 269 -0.21 -6.49 -3.39
C PHE A 269 -0.35 -7.89 -3.98
N LEU A 270 -1.13 -8.08 -5.07
CA LEU A 270 -1.35 -9.41 -5.66
C LEU A 270 -0.05 -10.17 -5.96
N TYR A 271 0.99 -9.47 -6.42
CA TYR A 271 2.30 -10.09 -6.69
C TYR A 271 3.00 -10.57 -5.41
N LEU A 272 2.91 -9.81 -4.32
CA LEU A 272 3.48 -10.23 -3.04
C LEU A 272 2.74 -11.44 -2.45
N ILE A 273 1.42 -11.41 -2.53
CA ILE A 273 0.58 -12.48 -1.99
C ILE A 273 0.79 -13.78 -2.80
N GLU A 274 0.99 -13.67 -4.11
CA GLU A 274 1.39 -14.80 -4.97
C GLU A 274 2.77 -15.35 -4.57
N ASN A 275 3.76 -14.48 -4.42
CA ASN A 275 5.11 -14.90 -4.02
C ASN A 275 5.12 -15.57 -2.65
N ALA A 276 4.37 -15.05 -1.68
CA ALA A 276 4.21 -15.68 -0.37
C ALA A 276 3.59 -17.07 -0.48
N ALA A 277 2.50 -17.21 -1.25
CA ALA A 277 1.85 -18.50 -1.48
C ALA A 277 2.76 -19.51 -2.19
N ILE A 278 3.57 -19.07 -3.17
CA ILE A 278 4.59 -19.89 -3.83
C ILE A 278 5.65 -20.32 -2.83
N HIS A 279 6.15 -19.39 -2.01
CA HIS A 279 7.17 -19.66 -1.01
C HIS A 279 6.70 -20.71 0.02
N ASP A 280 5.49 -20.55 0.56
CA ASP A 280 4.90 -21.49 1.52
C ASP A 280 4.69 -22.87 0.90
N ALA A 281 4.23 -22.93 -0.35
CA ALA A 281 4.08 -24.19 -1.07
C ALA A 281 5.43 -24.86 -1.34
N ALA A 282 6.47 -24.11 -1.71
CA ALA A 282 7.79 -24.62 -2.05
C ALA A 282 8.54 -25.22 -0.85
N TRP A 283 8.19 -24.84 0.39
CA TRP A 283 8.73 -25.48 1.58
C TRP A 283 8.16 -26.88 1.80
N ILE A 284 6.93 -27.13 1.36
CA ILE A 284 6.26 -28.42 1.54
C ILE A 284 6.51 -29.31 0.31
N ILE A 285 6.30 -28.76 -0.88
CA ILE A 285 6.30 -29.46 -2.16
C ILE A 285 7.58 -29.10 -2.92
N ASN A 286 8.19 -30.09 -3.57
CA ASN A 286 9.40 -29.87 -4.34
C ASN A 286 9.17 -28.89 -5.51
N MET A 287 10.05 -27.90 -5.65
CA MET A 287 10.05 -26.92 -6.72
C MET A 287 11.31 -27.07 -7.60
N PRO A 288 11.28 -27.92 -8.65
CA PRO A 288 12.50 -28.37 -9.34
C PRO A 288 13.35 -27.26 -9.98
N LYS A 289 12.72 -26.14 -10.36
CA LYS A 289 13.41 -25.01 -11.00
C LYS A 289 14.08 -24.06 -9.99
N ALA A 290 13.80 -24.22 -8.70
CA ALA A 290 14.26 -23.33 -7.66
C ALA A 290 15.53 -23.92 -7.00
N THR A 291 16.63 -23.92 -7.74
CA THR A 291 17.88 -24.63 -7.40
C THR A 291 18.66 -24.08 -6.20
N LYS A 292 18.24 -22.94 -5.63
CA LYS A 292 18.93 -22.25 -4.53
C LYS A 292 18.22 -22.37 -3.17
N PHE A 293 17.09 -23.07 -3.09
CA PHE A 293 16.32 -23.16 -1.85
C PHE A 293 16.70 -24.38 -1.02
N THR A 294 16.42 -24.30 0.29
CA THR A 294 16.43 -25.42 1.23
C THR A 294 15.58 -26.57 0.67
N PRO A 295 15.99 -27.85 0.83
CA PRO A 295 15.20 -28.98 0.36
C PRO A 295 13.78 -28.95 0.97
N SER A 296 12.80 -29.21 0.13
CA SER A 296 11.38 -29.25 0.54
C SER A 296 11.10 -30.42 1.48
N LEU A 297 10.05 -30.32 2.30
CA LEU A 297 9.61 -31.42 3.17
C LEU A 297 9.32 -32.69 2.36
N SER A 298 8.68 -32.57 1.19
CA SER A 298 8.44 -33.70 0.29
C SER A 298 9.73 -34.43 -0.09
N GLU A 299 10.81 -33.70 -0.33
CA GLU A 299 12.11 -34.25 -0.70
C GLU A 299 12.75 -34.97 0.49
N GLU A 300 12.75 -34.33 1.66
CA GLU A 300 13.29 -34.92 2.89
C GLU A 300 12.53 -36.18 3.31
N CYS A 301 11.19 -36.16 3.27
CA CYS A 301 10.37 -37.34 3.55
C CYS A 301 10.65 -38.47 2.55
N SER A 302 10.83 -38.15 1.26
CA SER A 302 11.14 -39.15 0.23
C SER A 302 12.49 -39.83 0.47
N LYS A 303 13.51 -39.09 0.94
CA LYS A 303 14.85 -39.65 1.27
C LYS A 303 14.79 -40.73 2.33
N ILE A 304 13.81 -40.68 3.23
CA ILE A 304 13.60 -41.65 4.32
C ILE A 304 12.42 -42.59 4.06
N GLY A 305 11.84 -42.59 2.87
CA GLY A 305 10.76 -43.50 2.46
C GLY A 305 9.40 -43.19 3.09
N ILE A 306 9.16 -41.95 3.53
CA ILE A 306 7.90 -41.50 4.15
C ILE A 306 7.11 -40.65 3.14
N SER A 307 5.78 -40.86 3.06
CA SER A 307 4.91 -40.01 2.24
C SER A 307 4.45 -38.78 3.00
N LEU A 308 4.28 -37.65 2.31
CA LEU A 308 3.62 -36.48 2.90
C LEU A 308 2.17 -36.77 3.33
N ASN A 309 1.53 -37.78 2.72
CA ASN A 309 0.19 -38.21 3.14
C ASN A 309 0.18 -38.85 4.54
N ASP A 310 1.35 -39.31 5.02
CA ASP A 310 1.51 -39.86 6.37
C ASP A 310 1.79 -38.75 7.40
N CYS A 311 2.03 -37.51 6.95
CA CYS A 311 2.26 -36.36 7.83
C CYS A 311 0.93 -35.85 8.40
N ASN A 312 0.86 -35.71 9.73
CA ASN A 312 -0.32 -35.18 10.41
C ASN A 312 -0.03 -33.78 10.95
N VAL A 313 -0.94 -32.83 10.69
CA VAL A 313 -0.92 -31.51 11.32
C VAL A 313 -1.47 -31.66 12.74
N VAL A 314 -0.66 -31.34 13.74
CA VAL A 314 -1.01 -31.50 15.16
C VAL A 314 -1.67 -30.27 15.79
N ASN A 315 -1.79 -29.18 15.03
CA ASN A 315 -2.44 -27.96 15.52
C ASN A 315 -3.91 -28.25 15.88
N THR A 316 -4.31 -27.88 17.10
CA THR A 316 -5.73 -27.81 17.47
C THR A 316 -6.17 -26.35 17.45
N GLN A 317 -7.45 -26.11 17.12
CA GLN A 317 -8.05 -24.77 17.02
C GLN A 317 -7.86 -23.95 18.30
N GLU A 318 -7.79 -24.62 19.46
CA GLU A 318 -7.61 -24.03 20.79
C GLU A 318 -6.21 -23.43 21.00
N HIS A 319 -5.19 -23.96 20.33
CA HIS A 319 -3.81 -23.45 20.40
C HIS A 319 -3.56 -22.26 19.46
N GLN A 320 -4.43 -22.03 18.48
CA GLN A 320 -4.25 -21.01 17.45
C GLN A 320 -4.84 -19.62 17.81
N THR A 321 -5.57 -19.50 18.93
CA THR A 321 -6.32 -18.28 19.28
C THR A 321 -5.88 -17.60 20.58
N ARG A 322 -4.77 -18.03 21.20
CA ARG A 322 -4.20 -17.25 22.31
C ARG A 322 -3.67 -15.93 21.77
N LYS A 323 -4.35 -14.83 22.13
CA LYS A 323 -3.88 -13.45 21.91
C LYS A 323 -2.39 -13.39 22.24
N GLN A 324 -1.56 -13.18 21.22
CA GLN A 324 -0.17 -12.79 21.39
C GLN A 324 -0.10 -11.32 21.77
#